data_AF-A0A2E0BUP9-F1
#
_entry.id   AF-A0A2E0BUP9-F1
#
_cell.length_a   1.000
_cell.length_b   1.000
_cell.length_c   1.000
_cell.angle_alpha   90.00
_cell.angle_beta   90.00
_cell.angle_gamma   90.00
#
_symmetry.space_group_name_H-M   'P 1'
#
loop_
_entity.id
_entity.type
_entity.pdbx_description
1 polymer ?
#
loop_
_entity_poly.entity_id
_entity_poly.type
_entity_poly.pdbx_seq_one_letter_code
_entity_poly.pdbx_strand_id
1 'polypeptide(L)'
;MKFYSKSDFSVSAEDVYFTTRHLEIHKKCFNREVRPEFFHFEIDGVCPIQYVGTFLMDDGVLKRAKNHISTKGGSQLFRKGMNNKFSDMADDVLENGIDLREKLTSVLLDLNVGESLPSNDKMKIEYVFSGNTIDLVMDKKTSLKNRIVHVFRKTKDYSLEKLISIGTKLNSLSKPESKQSIDSIEHALTTIVKEDITWQLNPYATSSQMEEYSQKLKNRAAYMLNVTTKNKVFKKNELKGVISSIVQSQLNETVLISVLKGKESLDDCIRMLKTNNMISNQFVYYEMYGAFASKIFAHYSKLHRKFSVCASYDPDPHFNILSENCTVNTVIHCGTPDICNSAYDFLKTVRDFLDEYDCMTNFMCNEYYTEKVHPNRRFNVIGFLQQVKALAHIWPMGSVIPIDDIRKLLNNNTIEDIIKTITISTLSNFVTEEVTELKLEELV
;
A
#
# COMPACT_ATOMS: atom_id res chain seq x y z
N MET A 1 0.18 43.68 -18.96
CA MET A 1 0.09 42.20 -18.94
C MET A 1 -0.90 41.78 -20.01
N LYS A 2 -0.51 40.98 -21.01
CA LYS A 2 -1.49 40.30 -21.87
C LYS A 2 -2.12 39.19 -21.05
N PHE A 3 -3.45 39.22 -20.89
CA PHE A 3 -4.19 38.10 -20.32
C PHE A 3 -4.27 37.03 -21.40
N TYR A 4 -3.64 35.87 -21.17
CA TYR A 4 -3.76 34.72 -22.06
C TYR A 4 -5.03 33.94 -21.67
N SER A 5 -5.87 33.60 -22.65
CA SER A 5 -7.04 32.74 -22.45
C SER A 5 -6.67 31.25 -22.52
N LYS A 6 -7.54 30.36 -22.04
CA LYS A 6 -7.35 28.89 -22.16
C LYS A 6 -7.11 28.48 -23.63
N SER A 7 -7.80 29.12 -24.57
CA SER A 7 -7.65 28.90 -26.02
C SER A 7 -6.24 29.20 -26.56
N ASP A 8 -5.47 30.09 -25.92
CA ASP A 8 -4.10 30.40 -26.35
C ASP A 8 -3.11 29.25 -26.11
N PHE A 9 -3.50 28.28 -25.27
CA PHE A 9 -2.71 27.11 -24.92
C PHE A 9 -3.36 25.80 -25.33
N SER A 10 -4.51 25.84 -26.00
CA SER A 10 -5.22 24.65 -26.48
C SER A 10 -4.91 24.35 -27.95
N VAL A 11 -4.79 23.08 -28.30
CA VAL A 11 -4.71 22.57 -29.67
C VAL A 11 -5.99 21.79 -29.97
N SER A 12 -6.66 22.07 -31.09
CA SER A 12 -7.96 21.46 -31.39
C SER A 12 -7.83 19.95 -31.55
N ALA A 13 -8.85 19.19 -31.14
CA ALA A 13 -8.92 17.75 -31.39
C ALA A 13 -9.00 17.43 -32.90
N GLU A 14 -9.45 18.38 -33.71
CA GLU A 14 -9.55 18.26 -35.17
C GLU A 14 -8.21 18.52 -35.88
N ASP A 15 -7.23 19.10 -35.19
CA ASP A 15 -5.92 19.36 -35.77
C ASP A 15 -5.22 18.04 -36.15
N VAL A 16 -4.55 18.04 -37.31
CA VAL A 16 -3.85 16.86 -37.83
C VAL A 16 -2.44 16.72 -37.22
N TYR A 17 -1.80 17.84 -36.86
CA TYR A 17 -0.45 17.85 -36.31
C TYR A 17 -0.25 18.95 -35.26
N PHE A 18 0.52 18.63 -34.22
CA PHE A 18 1.22 19.63 -33.44
C PHE A 18 2.27 20.34 -34.33
N THR A 19 2.31 21.67 -34.23
CA THR A 19 3.24 22.52 -34.97
C THR A 19 4.45 22.90 -34.12
N THR A 20 5.50 23.44 -34.76
CA THR A 20 6.65 24.01 -34.04
C THR A 20 6.22 25.11 -33.07
N ARG A 21 5.20 25.90 -33.41
CA ARG A 21 4.64 26.90 -32.50
C ARG A 21 4.05 26.26 -31.24
N HIS A 22 3.34 25.14 -31.37
CA HIS A 22 2.78 24.41 -30.22
C HIS A 22 3.90 23.87 -29.32
N LEU A 23 4.96 23.30 -29.92
CA LEU A 23 6.13 22.83 -29.19
C LEU A 23 6.79 23.96 -28.38
N GLU A 24 6.99 25.14 -28.98
CA GLU A 24 7.64 26.26 -28.31
C GLU A 24 6.78 26.87 -27.20
N ILE A 25 5.45 26.88 -27.36
CA ILE A 25 4.53 27.24 -26.27
C ILE A 25 4.67 26.25 -25.11
N HIS A 26 4.63 24.94 -25.41
CA HIS A 26 4.74 23.91 -24.40
C HIS A 26 6.08 23.96 -23.65
N LYS A 27 7.22 24.13 -24.34
CA LYS A 27 8.54 24.29 -23.70
C LYS A 27 8.60 25.50 -22.76
N LYS A 28 7.91 26.59 -23.08
CA LYS A 28 7.85 27.77 -22.19
C LYS A 28 7.03 27.49 -20.93
N CYS A 29 5.95 26.72 -21.05
CA CYS A 29 5.05 26.42 -19.94
C CYS A 29 5.51 25.23 -19.08
N PHE A 30 6.19 24.26 -19.67
CA PHE A 30 6.53 22.98 -19.07
C PHE A 30 8.04 22.70 -19.23
N ASN A 31 8.81 23.23 -18.28
CA ASN A 31 10.26 23.07 -18.21
C ASN A 31 10.74 22.99 -16.76
N ARG A 32 12.05 22.75 -16.59
CA ARG A 32 12.71 22.58 -15.29
C ARG A 32 12.57 23.76 -14.34
N GLU A 33 12.44 24.98 -14.86
CA GLU A 33 12.37 26.19 -14.05
C GLU A 33 10.93 26.44 -13.55
N VAL A 34 9.94 26.21 -14.41
CA VAL A 34 8.52 26.47 -14.11
C VAL A 34 7.83 25.29 -13.40
N ARG A 35 8.28 24.06 -13.70
CA ARG A 35 7.69 22.78 -13.27
C ARG A 35 8.76 21.78 -12.80
N PRO A 36 9.67 22.16 -11.88
CA PRO A 36 10.82 21.34 -11.48
C PRO A 36 10.45 19.93 -11.01
N GLU A 37 9.27 19.74 -10.42
CA GLU A 37 8.76 18.47 -9.91
C GLU A 37 8.64 17.38 -10.99
N PHE A 38 8.47 17.77 -12.26
CA PHE A 38 8.41 16.84 -13.40
C PHE A 38 9.78 16.52 -14.01
N PHE A 39 10.87 17.06 -13.46
CA PHE A 39 12.23 16.87 -13.97
C PHE A 39 13.24 16.51 -12.87
N HIS A 40 12.81 16.46 -11.60
CA HIS A 40 13.63 16.09 -10.46
C HIS A 40 13.41 14.62 -10.07
N PHE A 41 14.37 13.79 -10.47
CA PHE A 41 14.30 12.33 -10.39
C PHE A 41 15.36 11.70 -9.49
N GLU A 42 15.89 12.49 -8.56
CA GLU A 42 16.86 11.99 -7.60
C GLU A 42 16.23 10.88 -6.75
N ILE A 43 16.89 9.72 -6.72
CA ILE A 43 16.49 8.55 -5.95
C ILE A 43 17.76 7.94 -5.38
N ASP A 44 17.78 7.69 -4.08
CA ASP A 44 18.95 7.15 -3.38
C ASP A 44 20.24 7.98 -3.61
N GLY A 45 20.10 9.31 -3.71
CA GLY A 45 21.21 10.26 -3.92
C GLY A 45 21.75 10.34 -5.35
N VAL A 46 21.12 9.66 -6.32
CA VAL A 46 21.57 9.63 -7.72
C VAL A 46 20.44 10.01 -8.68
N CYS A 47 20.80 10.47 -9.88
CA CYS A 47 19.84 10.83 -10.92
C CYS A 47 19.91 9.81 -12.08
N PRO A 48 19.05 8.78 -12.11
CA PRO A 48 19.19 7.62 -13.00
C PRO A 48 18.90 7.96 -14.47
N ILE A 49 18.14 9.02 -14.73
CA ILE A 49 17.79 9.48 -16.08
C ILE A 49 18.08 10.97 -16.22
N GLN A 50 18.48 11.39 -17.42
CA GLN A 50 18.75 12.78 -17.73
C GLN A 50 17.78 13.29 -18.79
N TYR A 51 17.17 14.44 -18.55
CA TYR A 51 16.37 15.14 -19.56
C TYR A 51 17.25 15.62 -20.71
N VAL A 52 16.83 15.32 -21.92
CA VAL A 52 17.50 15.72 -23.16
C VAL A 52 16.81 16.94 -23.76
N GLY A 53 15.48 16.89 -23.85
CA GLY A 53 14.68 17.94 -24.48
C GLY A 53 13.24 17.50 -24.74
N THR A 54 12.44 18.41 -25.28
CA THR A 54 11.09 18.12 -25.77
C THR A 54 11.06 18.24 -27.28
N PHE A 55 10.50 17.25 -27.96
CA PHE A 55 10.49 17.13 -29.41
C PHE A 55 9.09 16.82 -29.95
N LEU A 56 8.89 17.10 -31.24
CA LEU A 56 7.77 16.55 -32.00
C LEU A 56 8.19 15.17 -32.52
N MET A 57 7.36 14.16 -32.27
CA MET A 57 7.60 12.79 -32.70
C MET A 57 6.36 12.22 -33.39
N ASP A 58 6.57 11.44 -34.44
CA ASP A 58 5.50 10.66 -35.08
C ASP A 58 4.90 9.66 -34.08
N ASP A 59 3.57 9.51 -34.07
CA ASP A 59 2.88 8.63 -33.13
C ASP A 59 3.26 7.15 -33.32
N GLY A 60 3.57 6.76 -34.55
CA GLY A 60 4.08 5.44 -34.91
C GLY A 60 5.40 5.10 -34.21
N VAL A 61 6.21 6.10 -33.83
CA VAL A 61 7.44 5.89 -33.04
C VAL A 61 7.10 5.43 -31.62
N LEU A 62 6.10 6.05 -30.99
CA LEU A 62 5.67 5.67 -29.64
C LEU A 62 5.08 4.26 -29.61
N LYS A 63 4.30 3.91 -30.63
CA LYS A 63 3.67 2.57 -30.80
C LYS A 63 4.68 1.42 -30.86
N ARG A 64 5.96 1.71 -31.14
CA ARG A 64 7.05 0.72 -31.16
C ARG A 64 7.80 0.57 -29.83
N ALA A 65 7.47 1.36 -28.81
CA ALA A 65 8.13 1.25 -27.51
C ALA A 65 7.76 -0.06 -26.79
N LYS A 66 8.70 -0.62 -26.00
CA LYS A 66 8.55 -1.94 -25.35
C LYS A 66 7.33 -2.04 -24.43
N ASN A 67 6.92 -0.93 -23.82
CA ASN A 67 5.80 -0.86 -22.87
C ASN A 67 4.76 0.19 -23.31
N HIS A 68 4.56 0.34 -24.62
CA HIS A 68 3.46 1.15 -25.16
C HIS A 68 2.10 0.53 -24.80
N ILE A 69 1.06 1.35 -24.80
CA ILE A 69 -0.29 0.95 -24.37
C ILE A 69 -0.95 0.10 -25.44
N SER A 70 -0.91 -1.21 -25.25
CA SER A 70 -1.85 -2.12 -25.93
C SER A 70 -3.29 -1.75 -25.54
N THR A 71 -4.16 -1.62 -26.54
CA THR A 71 -5.57 -1.22 -26.45
C THR A 71 -6.46 -2.13 -25.59
N LYS A 72 -5.89 -3.18 -24.96
CA LYS A 72 -6.61 -4.15 -24.13
C LYS A 72 -6.05 -4.25 -22.71
N GLY A 73 -6.25 -3.21 -21.89
CA GLY A 73 -6.20 -3.31 -20.42
C GLY A 73 -4.95 -3.91 -19.78
N GLY A 74 -3.85 -4.04 -20.52
CA GLY A 74 -2.62 -4.68 -20.06
C GLY A 74 -1.99 -3.84 -18.97
N SER A 75 -1.66 -4.47 -17.85
CA SER A 75 -0.84 -3.88 -16.80
C SER A 75 0.44 -3.31 -17.41
N GLN A 76 0.64 -2.01 -17.30
CA GLN A 76 1.88 -1.35 -17.70
C GLN A 76 2.87 -1.47 -16.55
N LEU A 77 4.18 -1.50 -16.83
CA LEU A 77 5.21 -1.51 -15.78
C LEU A 77 5.04 -0.40 -14.71
N PHE A 78 4.42 0.73 -15.08
CA PHE A 78 4.38 1.95 -14.25
C PHE A 78 3.04 2.19 -13.53
N ARG A 79 1.98 1.43 -13.85
CA ARG A 79 0.61 1.59 -13.31
C ARG A 79 -0.21 0.31 -13.45
N LYS A 80 -1.05 0.02 -12.45
CA LYS A 80 -2.07 -1.03 -12.54
C LYS A 80 -3.30 -0.49 -13.28
N GLY A 81 -3.64 -1.11 -14.42
CA GLY A 81 -4.86 -0.81 -15.17
C GLY A 81 -4.93 0.58 -15.80
N MET A 82 -6.10 0.92 -16.33
CA MET A 82 -6.37 2.21 -16.97
C MET A 82 -6.57 3.34 -15.95
N ASN A 83 -6.52 4.58 -16.42
CA ASN A 83 -6.90 5.71 -15.61
C ASN A 83 -8.42 5.78 -15.44
N ASN A 84 -8.89 5.77 -14.19
CA ASN A 84 -10.32 5.89 -13.84
C ASN A 84 -10.96 7.18 -14.38
N LYS A 85 -10.14 8.17 -14.74
CA LYS A 85 -10.53 9.45 -15.33
C LYS A 85 -10.31 9.55 -16.84
N PHE A 86 -10.10 8.41 -17.51
CA PHE A 86 -9.96 8.37 -18.96
C PHE A 86 -11.14 9.06 -19.68
N SER A 87 -12.38 8.80 -19.26
CA SER A 87 -13.56 9.41 -19.88
C SER A 87 -13.57 10.93 -19.71
N ASP A 88 -13.39 11.43 -18.48
CA ASP A 88 -13.34 12.87 -18.20
C ASP A 88 -12.23 13.58 -19.01
N MET A 89 -11.05 12.97 -19.12
CA MET A 89 -9.96 13.49 -19.96
C MET A 89 -10.31 13.46 -21.44
N ALA A 90 -10.95 12.40 -21.91
CA ALA A 90 -11.38 12.27 -23.30
C ALA A 90 -12.41 13.33 -23.69
N ASP A 91 -13.36 13.61 -22.79
CA ASP A 91 -14.41 14.59 -23.01
C ASP A 91 -13.83 16.02 -23.00
N ASP A 92 -12.95 16.37 -22.04
CA ASP A 92 -12.27 17.68 -22.02
C ASP A 92 -11.41 17.90 -23.27
N VAL A 93 -10.71 16.87 -23.76
CA VAL A 93 -9.93 16.98 -25.01
C VAL A 93 -10.82 17.22 -26.23
N LEU A 94 -11.99 16.56 -26.30
CA LEU A 94 -12.94 16.78 -27.39
C LEU A 94 -13.54 18.20 -27.34
N GLU A 95 -13.88 18.70 -26.17
CA GLU A 95 -14.54 20.01 -26.00
C GLU A 95 -13.55 21.18 -26.08
N ASN A 96 -12.39 21.05 -25.43
CA ASN A 96 -11.47 22.16 -25.16
C ASN A 96 -10.10 22.01 -25.85
N GLY A 97 -9.86 20.90 -26.54
CA GLY A 97 -8.57 20.58 -27.15
C GLY A 97 -7.50 20.15 -26.13
N ILE A 98 -6.29 19.85 -26.64
CA ILE A 98 -5.12 19.48 -25.82
C ILE A 98 -4.50 20.73 -25.21
N ASP A 99 -4.44 20.82 -23.88
CA ASP A 99 -3.77 21.91 -23.16
C ASP A 99 -2.24 21.71 -23.12
N LEU A 100 -1.52 22.60 -23.80
CA LEU A 100 -0.06 22.62 -23.91
C LEU A 100 0.66 22.96 -22.59
N ARG A 101 -0.05 23.33 -21.53
CA ARG A 101 0.55 23.56 -20.20
C ARG A 101 0.59 22.30 -19.36
N GLU A 102 -0.14 21.26 -19.75
CA GLU A 102 -0.22 20.02 -19.02
C GLU A 102 0.95 19.09 -19.33
N LYS A 103 1.14 18.09 -18.44
CA LYS A 103 2.10 17.02 -18.65
C LYS A 103 1.65 16.15 -19.82
N LEU A 104 2.49 16.05 -20.84
CA LEU A 104 2.28 15.17 -21.99
C LEU A 104 3.09 13.88 -21.84
N THR A 105 3.57 13.31 -22.94
CA THR A 105 4.25 12.01 -22.96
C THR A 105 5.71 12.14 -22.53
N SER A 106 6.17 11.27 -21.63
CA SER A 106 7.57 11.16 -21.20
C SER A 106 8.15 9.81 -21.59
N VAL A 107 9.31 9.83 -22.26
CA VAL A 107 9.93 8.64 -22.84
C VAL A 107 11.41 8.50 -22.50
N LEU A 108 11.87 7.26 -22.39
CA LEU A 108 13.29 6.92 -22.30
C LEU A 108 13.78 6.43 -23.66
N LEU A 109 14.89 6.99 -24.14
CA LEU A 109 15.54 6.53 -25.36
C LEU A 109 16.21 5.17 -25.17
N ASP A 110 16.17 4.36 -26.22
CA ASP A 110 17.03 3.19 -26.38
C ASP A 110 18.43 3.66 -26.82
N LEU A 111 19.16 4.24 -25.86
CA LEU A 111 20.46 4.85 -26.06
C LEU A 111 21.34 4.54 -24.85
N ASN A 112 22.55 4.02 -25.08
CA ASN A 112 23.48 3.70 -24.00
C ASN A 112 24.15 4.96 -23.44
N VAL A 113 24.71 4.82 -22.24
CA VAL A 113 25.45 5.89 -21.58
C VAL A 113 26.66 6.27 -22.43
N GLY A 114 26.78 7.56 -22.75
CA GLY A 114 27.90 8.10 -23.53
C GLY A 114 27.69 8.12 -25.04
N GLU A 115 26.64 7.49 -25.55
CA GLU A 115 26.30 7.58 -26.99
C GLU A 115 25.79 8.99 -27.35
N SER A 116 26.10 9.41 -28.57
CA SER A 116 25.64 10.69 -29.12
C SER A 116 24.15 10.64 -29.39
N LEU A 117 23.46 11.76 -29.13
CA LEU A 117 22.03 11.86 -29.40
C LEU A 117 21.79 11.75 -30.91
N PRO A 118 20.96 10.79 -31.37
CA PRO A 118 20.60 10.71 -32.78
C PRO A 118 19.74 11.93 -33.18
N SER A 119 19.65 12.18 -34.48
CA SER A 119 18.68 13.15 -35.02
C SER A 119 17.25 12.73 -34.64
N ASN A 120 16.34 13.71 -34.54
CA ASN A 120 14.98 13.50 -34.01
C ASN A 120 14.20 12.37 -34.73
N ASP A 121 14.41 12.23 -36.04
CA ASP A 121 13.82 11.21 -36.92
C ASP A 121 14.37 9.79 -36.70
N LYS A 122 15.52 9.66 -36.03
CA LYS A 122 16.21 8.39 -35.75
C LYS A 122 16.14 7.98 -34.28
N MET A 123 15.49 8.76 -33.43
CA MET A 123 15.32 8.43 -32.02
C MET A 123 14.48 7.16 -31.87
N LYS A 124 15.03 6.17 -31.15
CA LYS A 124 14.31 4.95 -30.77
C LYS A 124 13.88 5.07 -29.32
N ILE A 125 12.60 4.78 -29.08
CA ILE A 125 12.02 4.83 -27.73
C ILE A 125 12.06 3.44 -27.12
N GLU A 126 12.69 3.32 -25.95
CA GLU A 126 12.67 2.08 -25.19
C GLU A 126 11.40 1.97 -24.35
N TYR A 127 11.09 3.01 -23.57
CA TYR A 127 9.96 3.02 -22.64
C TYR A 127 9.15 4.33 -22.73
N VAL A 128 7.83 4.20 -22.65
CA VAL A 128 6.93 5.31 -22.31
C VAL A 128 6.57 5.19 -20.84
N PHE A 129 7.11 6.08 -19.99
CA PHE A 129 7.01 5.95 -18.53
C PHE A 129 6.08 6.98 -17.88
N SER A 130 5.59 7.98 -18.63
CA SER A 130 4.48 8.83 -18.22
C SER A 130 3.73 9.41 -19.41
N GLY A 131 2.51 9.89 -19.20
CA GLY A 131 1.63 10.45 -20.24
C GLY A 131 0.83 9.41 -21.02
N ASN A 132 0.80 8.17 -20.53
CA ASN A 132 0.11 7.06 -21.17
C ASN A 132 -1.39 7.33 -21.42
N THR A 133 -2.12 7.83 -20.41
CA THR A 133 -3.55 8.11 -20.57
C THR A 133 -3.82 9.19 -21.62
N ILE A 134 -3.02 10.26 -21.64
CA ILE A 134 -3.21 11.34 -22.62
C ILE A 134 -2.83 10.88 -24.03
N ASP A 135 -1.81 10.03 -24.18
CA ASP A 135 -1.48 9.38 -25.46
C ASP A 135 -2.66 8.54 -26.00
N LEU A 136 -3.27 7.73 -25.13
CA LEU A 136 -4.44 6.94 -25.49
C LEU A 136 -5.67 7.79 -25.83
N VAL A 137 -5.86 8.92 -25.13
CA VAL A 137 -6.92 9.87 -25.44
C VAL A 137 -6.66 10.49 -26.81
N MET A 138 -5.45 10.96 -27.09
CA MET A 138 -5.07 11.50 -28.40
C MET A 138 -5.30 10.47 -29.51
N ASP A 139 -4.89 9.22 -29.33
CA ASP A 139 -5.11 8.12 -30.29
C ASP A 139 -6.59 7.87 -30.60
N LYS A 140 -7.48 8.02 -29.61
CA LYS A 140 -8.90 7.66 -29.74
C LYS A 140 -9.82 8.83 -30.07
N LYS A 141 -9.40 10.06 -29.78
CA LYS A 141 -10.29 11.24 -29.72
C LYS A 141 -9.81 12.41 -30.57
N THR A 142 -8.61 12.33 -31.14
CA THR A 142 -8.05 13.42 -31.96
C THR A 142 -7.57 12.91 -33.31
N SER A 143 -7.37 13.83 -34.26
CA SER A 143 -6.76 13.53 -35.56
C SER A 143 -5.23 13.66 -35.57
N LEU A 144 -4.63 13.92 -34.40
CA LEU A 144 -3.20 14.22 -34.27
C LEU A 144 -2.33 13.01 -34.59
N LYS A 145 -1.47 13.13 -35.60
CA LYS A 145 -0.53 12.08 -36.05
C LYS A 145 0.86 12.18 -35.42
N ASN A 146 1.14 13.24 -34.67
CA ASN A 146 2.38 13.40 -33.93
C ASN A 146 2.09 13.75 -32.47
N ARG A 147 3.14 13.74 -31.64
CA ARG A 147 3.09 13.97 -30.21
C ARG A 147 4.19 14.94 -29.82
N ILE A 148 3.91 15.78 -28.83
CA ILE A 148 4.94 16.52 -28.10
C ILE A 148 5.45 15.59 -26.99
N VAL A 149 6.74 15.28 -27.02
CA VAL A 149 7.33 14.22 -26.21
C VAL A 149 8.54 14.75 -25.43
N HIS A 150 8.53 14.55 -24.11
CA HIS A 150 9.67 14.78 -23.23
C HIS A 150 10.62 13.59 -23.29
N VAL A 151 11.85 13.84 -23.72
CA VAL A 151 12.85 12.80 -23.98
C VAL A 151 13.90 12.76 -22.89
N PHE A 152 14.14 11.56 -22.39
CA PHE A 152 15.15 11.26 -21.37
C PHE A 152 16.11 10.19 -21.87
N ARG A 153 17.34 10.20 -21.35
CA ARG A 153 18.36 9.17 -21.59
C ARG A 153 18.86 8.55 -20.30
N LYS A 154 19.42 7.35 -20.39
CA LYS A 154 20.05 6.64 -19.27
C LYS A 154 21.29 7.40 -18.80
N THR A 155 21.53 7.38 -17.49
CA THR A 155 22.82 7.74 -16.88
C THR A 155 23.55 6.47 -16.45
N LYS A 156 24.78 6.61 -15.94
CA LYS A 156 25.52 5.48 -15.34
C LYS A 156 24.77 4.81 -14.17
N ASP A 157 23.90 5.56 -13.49
CA ASP A 157 23.16 5.11 -12.32
C ASP A 157 21.76 4.58 -12.67
N TYR A 158 21.49 4.43 -13.98
CA TYR A 158 20.24 3.89 -14.51
C TYR A 158 20.03 2.45 -14.10
N SER A 159 18.79 2.14 -13.76
CA SER A 159 18.32 0.81 -13.47
C SER A 159 16.78 0.79 -13.64
N LEU A 160 16.21 -0.33 -14.06
CA LEU A 160 14.80 -0.41 -14.48
C LEU A 160 13.84 -0.14 -13.31
N GLU A 161 14.16 -0.60 -12.12
CA GLU A 161 13.44 -0.31 -10.88
C GLU A 161 13.38 1.18 -10.56
N LYS A 162 14.45 1.94 -10.81
CA LYS A 162 14.44 3.40 -10.63
C LYS A 162 13.54 4.06 -11.68
N LEU A 163 13.56 3.58 -12.92
CA LEU A 163 12.63 4.05 -13.96
C LEU A 163 11.17 3.75 -13.59
N ILE A 164 10.88 2.55 -13.08
CA ILE A 164 9.55 2.18 -12.59
C ILE A 164 9.08 3.17 -11.53
N SER A 165 9.95 3.45 -10.57
CA SER A 165 9.68 4.35 -9.45
C SER A 165 9.42 5.80 -9.91
N ILE A 166 10.19 6.29 -10.88
CA ILE A 166 10.00 7.61 -11.48
C ILE A 166 8.69 7.68 -12.26
N GLY A 167 8.38 6.68 -13.09
CA GLY A 167 7.12 6.64 -13.83
C GLY A 167 5.90 6.64 -12.90
N THR A 168 5.96 5.84 -11.83
CA THR A 168 4.90 5.83 -10.81
C THR A 168 4.79 7.18 -10.08
N LYS A 169 5.92 7.83 -9.74
CA LYS A 169 5.95 9.18 -9.15
C LYS A 169 5.34 10.24 -10.07
N LEU A 170 5.72 10.26 -11.34
CA LEU A 170 5.16 11.24 -12.28
C LEU A 170 3.64 11.14 -12.39
N ASN A 171 3.09 9.93 -12.25
CA ASN A 171 1.65 9.72 -12.23
C ASN A 171 0.98 10.23 -10.94
N SER A 172 1.70 10.28 -9.80
CA SER A 172 1.17 10.85 -8.55
C SER A 172 1.22 12.39 -8.51
N LEU A 173 2.05 13.01 -9.34
CA LEU A 173 2.17 14.46 -9.50
C LEU A 173 1.07 15.11 -10.37
N SER A 174 0.23 14.31 -11.03
CA SER A 174 -0.90 14.82 -11.81
C SER A 174 -1.99 15.40 -10.87
N LYS A 175 -2.99 16.12 -11.41
CA LYS A 175 -4.10 16.75 -10.65
C LYS A 175 -4.68 15.81 -9.56
N PRO A 176 -5.32 16.31 -8.48
CA PRO A 176 -5.81 15.49 -7.37
C PRO A 176 -6.62 14.25 -7.76
N GLU A 177 -7.38 14.34 -8.86
CA GLU A 177 -8.19 13.29 -9.49
C GLU A 177 -7.39 12.16 -10.17
N SER A 178 -6.07 12.35 -10.35
CA SER A 178 -5.12 11.40 -10.95
C SER A 178 -4.11 10.84 -9.95
N LYS A 179 -4.35 11.06 -8.64
CA LYS A 179 -3.57 10.45 -7.55
C LYS A 179 -3.47 8.93 -7.74
N GLN A 180 -2.26 8.42 -7.56
CA GLN A 180 -1.99 6.99 -7.63
C GLN A 180 -2.76 6.22 -6.54
N SER A 181 -3.33 5.08 -6.93
CA SER A 181 -3.93 4.12 -5.99
C SER A 181 -2.84 3.31 -5.28
N ILE A 182 -3.15 2.78 -4.09
CA ILE A 182 -2.26 1.84 -3.40
C ILE A 182 -2.00 0.60 -4.26
N ASP A 183 -3.01 0.12 -4.99
CA ASP A 183 -2.85 -0.96 -5.97
C ASP A 183 -1.78 -0.69 -7.04
N SER A 184 -1.61 0.57 -7.46
CA SER A 184 -0.55 0.91 -8.41
C SER A 184 0.83 0.91 -7.77
N ILE A 185 0.92 1.21 -6.47
CA ILE A 185 2.14 1.07 -5.68
C ILE A 185 2.49 -0.42 -5.49
N GLU A 186 1.50 -1.24 -5.12
CA GLU A 186 1.67 -2.70 -5.02
C GLU A 186 2.17 -3.31 -6.33
N HIS A 187 1.52 -2.95 -7.45
CA HIS A 187 1.93 -3.41 -8.78
C HIS A 187 3.38 -2.99 -9.11
N ALA A 188 3.73 -1.73 -8.86
CA ALA A 188 5.09 -1.23 -9.13
C ALA A 188 6.14 -1.94 -8.27
N LEU A 189 5.93 -2.06 -6.95
CA LEU A 189 6.85 -2.75 -6.05
C LEU A 189 6.99 -4.24 -6.41
N THR A 190 5.87 -4.92 -6.69
CA THR A 190 5.88 -6.33 -7.11
C THR A 190 6.65 -6.52 -8.42
N THR A 191 6.50 -5.59 -9.38
CA THR A 191 7.25 -5.62 -10.63
C THR A 191 8.74 -5.43 -10.38
N ILE A 192 9.12 -4.47 -9.53
CA ILE A 192 10.53 -4.25 -9.15
C ILE A 192 11.15 -5.52 -8.58
N VAL A 193 10.48 -6.16 -7.62
CA VAL A 193 10.98 -7.37 -6.94
C VAL A 193 11.12 -8.55 -7.91
N LYS A 194 10.24 -8.64 -8.92
CA LYS A 194 10.30 -9.69 -9.95
C LYS A 194 11.42 -9.47 -10.97
N GLU A 195 11.61 -8.22 -11.40
CA GLU A 195 12.52 -7.89 -12.52
C GLU A 195 13.95 -7.58 -12.06
N ASP A 196 14.16 -7.23 -10.79
CA ASP A 196 15.48 -6.85 -10.25
C ASP A 196 15.88 -7.76 -9.07
N ILE A 197 16.91 -8.59 -9.30
CA ILE A 197 17.44 -9.53 -8.30
C ILE A 197 17.95 -8.83 -7.03
N THR A 198 18.37 -7.56 -7.11
CA THR A 198 18.85 -6.79 -5.96
C THR A 198 17.71 -6.39 -5.00
N TRP A 199 16.46 -6.65 -5.39
CA TRP A 199 15.26 -6.48 -4.59
C TRP A 199 14.68 -7.78 -4.09
N GLN A 200 15.32 -8.92 -4.33
CA GLN A 200 14.88 -10.19 -3.76
C GLN A 200 15.33 -10.29 -2.30
N LEU A 201 14.41 -10.75 -1.45
CA LEU A 201 14.72 -11.05 -0.06
C LEU A 201 15.32 -12.46 0.01
N ASN A 202 16.36 -12.66 0.82
CA ASN A 202 16.90 -13.99 1.07
C ASN A 202 15.79 -14.89 1.66
N PRO A 203 15.56 -16.12 1.14
CA PRO A 203 14.57 -17.05 1.69
C PRO A 203 14.75 -17.36 3.18
N TYR A 204 15.97 -17.23 3.70
CA TYR A 204 16.33 -17.46 5.10
C TYR A 204 16.62 -16.14 5.84
N ALA A 205 16.01 -15.03 5.41
CA ALA A 205 16.24 -13.73 6.01
C ALA A 205 15.89 -13.72 7.52
N THR A 206 16.82 -13.20 8.31
CA THR A 206 16.61 -12.92 9.74
C THR A 206 15.58 -11.80 9.94
N SER A 207 15.05 -11.67 11.16
CA SER A 207 14.14 -10.57 11.52
C SER A 207 14.69 -9.18 11.20
N SER A 208 15.99 -8.97 11.42
CA SER A 208 16.65 -7.69 11.10
C SER A 208 16.71 -7.44 9.59
N GLN A 209 17.02 -8.47 8.80
CA GLN A 209 17.02 -8.35 7.33
C GLN A 209 15.62 -8.12 6.76
N MET A 210 14.59 -8.77 7.34
CA MET A 210 13.19 -8.51 7.00
C MET A 210 12.79 -7.05 7.29
N GLU A 211 13.26 -6.49 8.41
CA GLU A 211 13.00 -5.10 8.78
C GLU A 211 13.66 -4.11 7.81
N GLU A 212 14.96 -4.30 7.51
CA GLU A 212 15.70 -3.46 6.55
C GLU A 212 15.06 -3.50 5.16
N TYR A 213 14.72 -4.69 4.69
CA TYR A 213 14.06 -4.90 3.40
C TYR A 213 12.68 -4.23 3.35
N SER A 214 11.90 -4.38 4.42
CA SER A 214 10.59 -3.72 4.54
C SER A 214 10.72 -2.20 4.57
N GLN A 215 11.76 -1.66 5.23
CA GLN A 215 12.04 -0.24 5.24
C GLN A 215 12.49 0.29 3.86
N LYS A 216 13.27 -0.50 3.12
CA LYS A 216 13.63 -0.22 1.71
C LYS A 216 12.36 -0.11 0.84
N LEU A 217 11.42 -1.06 0.98
CA LEU A 217 10.12 -1.00 0.30
C LEU A 217 9.29 0.23 0.70
N LYS A 218 9.22 0.56 2.01
CA LYS A 218 8.50 1.76 2.51
C LYS A 218 9.05 3.05 1.92
N ASN A 219 10.38 3.21 1.95
CA ASN A 219 11.04 4.40 1.41
C ASN A 219 10.75 4.53 -0.09
N ARG A 220 10.76 3.41 -0.81
CA ARG A 220 10.47 3.41 -2.24
C ARG A 220 9.02 3.76 -2.55
N ALA A 221 8.07 3.21 -1.80
CA ALA A 221 6.66 3.59 -1.90
C ALA A 221 6.44 5.08 -1.62
N ALA A 222 7.11 5.63 -0.61
CA ALA A 222 7.04 7.05 -0.27
C ALA A 222 7.53 7.94 -1.43
N TYR A 223 8.64 7.57 -2.06
CA TYR A 223 9.14 8.24 -3.27
C TYR A 223 8.11 8.23 -4.41
N MET A 224 7.53 7.06 -4.71
CA MET A 224 6.50 6.89 -5.75
C MET A 224 5.23 7.70 -5.47
N LEU A 225 4.87 7.86 -4.20
CA LEU A 225 3.72 8.65 -3.77
C LEU A 225 4.03 10.16 -3.68
N ASN A 226 5.28 10.56 -3.90
CA ASN A 226 5.76 11.93 -3.70
C ASN A 226 5.45 12.47 -2.29
N VAL A 227 5.66 11.65 -1.26
CA VAL A 227 5.45 12.00 0.14
C VAL A 227 6.62 11.50 0.99
N THR A 228 6.70 11.98 2.23
CA THR A 228 7.62 11.41 3.22
C THR A 228 6.93 10.30 4.02
N THR A 229 7.69 9.33 4.53
CA THR A 229 7.19 8.28 5.43
C THR A 229 6.59 8.84 6.74
N LYS A 230 6.96 10.09 7.08
CA LYS A 230 6.42 10.85 8.22
C LYS A 230 5.11 11.59 7.91
N ASN A 231 4.71 11.71 6.65
CA ASN A 231 3.52 12.45 6.25
C ASN A 231 2.23 11.71 6.68
N LYS A 232 1.26 12.42 7.27
CA LYS A 232 -0.05 11.87 7.67
C LYS A 232 -0.89 11.34 6.50
N VAL A 233 -0.64 11.84 5.29
CA VAL A 233 -1.30 11.42 4.04
C VAL A 233 -0.77 10.08 3.54
N PHE A 234 0.38 9.62 4.05
CA PHE A 234 0.88 8.28 3.78
C PHE A 234 -0.09 7.28 4.41
N LYS A 235 -0.82 6.54 3.58
CA LYS A 235 -1.82 5.56 4.00
C LYS A 235 -1.16 4.34 4.65
N LYS A 236 -0.59 4.54 5.85
CA LYS A 236 0.25 3.57 6.55
C LYS A 236 -0.38 2.18 6.60
N ASN A 237 -1.67 2.09 6.95
CA ASN A 237 -2.34 0.80 7.12
C ASN A 237 -2.55 0.04 5.81
N GLU A 238 -2.94 0.71 4.72
CA GLU A 238 -3.08 0.06 3.41
C GLU A 238 -1.71 -0.41 2.90
N LEU A 239 -0.65 0.38 3.12
CA LEU A 239 0.69 0.00 2.70
C LEU A 239 1.31 -1.12 3.56
N LYS A 240 0.98 -1.21 4.85
CA LYS A 240 1.40 -2.34 5.72
C LYS A 240 0.99 -3.68 5.09
N GLY A 241 -0.25 -3.77 4.58
CA GLY A 241 -0.74 -4.97 3.88
C GLY A 241 0.04 -5.29 2.61
N VAL A 242 0.31 -4.28 1.77
CA VAL A 242 1.10 -4.44 0.54
C VAL A 242 2.51 -4.95 0.83
N ILE A 243 3.21 -4.33 1.78
CA ILE A 243 4.59 -4.73 2.14
C ILE A 243 4.59 -6.13 2.74
N SER A 244 3.65 -6.43 3.64
CA SER A 244 3.51 -7.78 4.22
C SER A 244 3.29 -8.83 3.14
N SER A 245 2.44 -8.56 2.16
CA SER A 245 2.18 -9.47 1.03
C SER A 245 3.45 -9.75 0.24
N ILE A 246 4.23 -8.71 -0.10
CA ILE A 246 5.49 -8.84 -0.84
C ILE A 246 6.52 -9.66 -0.03
N VAL A 247 6.71 -9.35 1.25
CA VAL A 247 7.69 -10.06 2.09
C VAL A 247 7.32 -11.53 2.23
N GLN A 248 6.07 -11.84 2.54
CA GLN A 248 5.60 -13.23 2.67
C GLN A 248 5.72 -14.01 1.35
N SER A 249 5.45 -13.36 0.22
CA SER A 249 5.66 -13.96 -1.09
C SER A 249 7.12 -14.27 -1.38
N GLN A 250 8.07 -13.46 -0.90
CA GLN A 250 9.50 -13.71 -1.08
C GLN A 250 10.01 -14.83 -0.17
N LEU A 251 9.48 -14.93 1.05
CA LEU A 251 9.83 -15.98 2.01
C LEU A 251 9.12 -17.31 1.74
N ASN A 252 8.07 -17.30 0.90
CA ASN A 252 7.14 -18.41 0.72
C ASN A 252 6.57 -18.91 2.07
N GLU A 253 6.33 -17.97 2.98
CA GLU A 253 5.88 -18.26 4.33
C GLU A 253 4.98 -17.14 4.88
N THR A 254 3.99 -17.51 5.69
CA THR A 254 3.20 -16.57 6.49
C THR A 254 3.96 -16.20 7.76
N VAL A 255 4.50 -14.97 7.79
CA VAL A 255 5.12 -14.41 9.00
C VAL A 255 4.17 -13.49 9.79
N LEU A 256 3.06 -13.08 9.16
CA LEU A 256 2.10 -12.14 9.70
C LEU A 256 0.68 -12.38 9.16
N ILE A 257 -0.29 -12.53 10.06
CA ILE A 257 -1.70 -12.61 9.70
C ILE A 257 -2.25 -11.19 9.54
N SER A 258 -2.74 -10.86 8.34
CA SER A 258 -3.39 -9.57 8.05
C SER A 258 -4.91 -9.70 8.09
N VAL A 259 -5.58 -8.80 8.79
CA VAL A 259 -7.05 -8.66 8.74
C VAL A 259 -7.38 -7.37 8.00
N LEU A 260 -7.76 -7.51 6.71
CA LEU A 260 -8.07 -6.40 5.82
C LEU A 260 -9.52 -5.91 6.00
N LYS A 261 -9.91 -4.86 5.27
CA LYS A 261 -11.30 -4.39 5.20
C LYS A 261 -11.98 -4.98 3.96
N GLY A 262 -13.22 -5.43 4.08
CA GLY A 262 -14.03 -5.86 2.93
C GLY A 262 -14.98 -7.01 3.28
N LYS A 263 -15.65 -7.56 2.27
CA LYS A 263 -16.49 -8.76 2.45
C LYS A 263 -15.64 -10.01 2.71
N GLU A 264 -14.51 -10.14 2.02
CA GLU A 264 -13.56 -11.25 2.17
C GLU A 264 -12.94 -11.32 3.57
N SER A 265 -12.79 -10.18 4.25
CA SER A 265 -12.25 -10.18 5.61
C SER A 265 -13.22 -10.75 6.66
N LEU A 266 -14.53 -10.70 6.41
CA LEU A 266 -15.51 -11.33 7.29
C LEU A 266 -15.40 -12.86 7.22
N ASP A 267 -15.26 -13.42 6.02
CA ASP A 267 -15.12 -14.85 5.81
C ASP A 267 -13.81 -15.38 6.43
N ASP A 268 -12.72 -14.61 6.31
CA ASP A 268 -11.44 -14.92 6.96
C ASP A 268 -11.56 -14.92 8.50
N CYS A 269 -12.22 -13.91 9.08
CA CYS A 269 -12.48 -13.85 10.51
C CYS A 269 -13.32 -15.05 10.99
N ILE A 270 -14.39 -15.40 10.26
CA ILE A 270 -15.22 -16.58 10.57
C ILE A 270 -14.39 -17.86 10.51
N ARG A 271 -13.53 -18.01 9.50
CA ARG A 271 -12.63 -19.16 9.38
C ARG A 271 -11.69 -19.24 10.58
N MET A 272 -11.06 -18.13 10.97
CA MET A 272 -10.15 -18.09 12.12
C MET A 272 -10.84 -18.43 13.44
N LEU A 273 -12.07 -17.94 13.67
CA LEU A 273 -12.87 -18.30 14.84
C LEU A 273 -13.15 -19.81 14.87
N LYS A 274 -13.57 -20.40 13.74
CA LYS A 274 -13.80 -21.85 13.63
C LYS A 274 -12.53 -22.67 13.91
N THR A 275 -11.38 -22.25 13.38
CA THR A 275 -10.08 -22.90 13.67
C THR A 275 -9.72 -22.87 15.15
N ASN A 276 -10.20 -21.86 15.88
CA ASN A 276 -10.05 -21.74 17.33
C ASN A 276 -11.20 -22.39 18.13
N ASN A 277 -12.02 -23.24 17.50
CA ASN A 277 -13.21 -23.87 18.11
C ASN A 277 -14.25 -22.87 18.66
N MET A 278 -14.29 -21.66 18.12
CA MET A 278 -15.24 -20.61 18.48
C MET A 278 -16.42 -20.61 17.52
N ILE A 279 -17.38 -21.49 17.78
CA ILE A 279 -18.57 -21.69 16.93
C ILE A 279 -19.79 -21.07 17.61
N SER A 280 -20.40 -20.08 16.93
CA SER A 280 -21.61 -19.42 17.41
C SER A 280 -22.81 -20.39 17.44
N ASN A 281 -23.67 -20.24 18.45
CA ASN A 281 -24.91 -20.97 18.63
C ASN A 281 -26.00 -20.04 19.22
N GLN A 282 -27.16 -20.60 19.57
CA GLN A 282 -28.30 -19.83 20.06
C GLN A 282 -28.07 -19.07 21.39
N PHE A 283 -27.04 -19.43 22.15
CA PHE A 283 -26.70 -18.85 23.45
C PHE A 283 -25.37 -18.08 23.46
N VAL A 284 -24.48 -18.36 22.51
CA VAL A 284 -23.14 -17.75 22.44
C VAL A 284 -22.86 -17.30 21.02
N TYR A 285 -22.55 -16.02 20.86
CA TYR A 285 -22.15 -15.41 19.60
C TYR A 285 -20.69 -15.00 19.67
N TYR A 286 -19.87 -15.54 18.75
CA TYR A 286 -18.48 -15.14 18.58
C TYR A 286 -18.33 -14.15 17.43
N GLU A 287 -17.52 -13.12 17.65
CA GLU A 287 -17.13 -12.18 16.60
C GLU A 287 -15.67 -11.75 16.73
N MET A 288 -15.11 -11.21 15.64
CA MET A 288 -13.85 -10.49 15.66
C MET A 288 -14.09 -8.99 15.48
N TYR A 289 -13.37 -8.17 16.24
CA TYR A 289 -13.47 -6.71 16.18
C TYR A 289 -12.08 -6.08 16.14
N GLY A 290 -11.94 -4.96 15.43
CA GLY A 290 -10.65 -4.26 15.34
C GLY A 290 -10.27 -3.60 16.67
N ALA A 291 -8.98 -3.45 16.95
CA ALA A 291 -8.45 -2.80 18.15
C ALA A 291 -8.76 -1.28 18.21
N PHE A 292 -10.03 -0.93 18.40
CA PHE A 292 -10.56 0.43 18.54
C PHE A 292 -11.48 0.50 19.77
N ALA A 293 -10.90 0.60 20.97
CA ALA A 293 -11.66 0.53 22.21
C ALA A 293 -12.73 1.63 22.30
N SER A 294 -12.42 2.87 21.89
CA SER A 294 -13.40 3.98 21.79
C SER A 294 -14.70 3.67 21.04
N LYS A 295 -14.70 2.69 20.13
CA LYS A 295 -15.87 2.35 19.29
C LYS A 295 -16.59 1.07 19.71
N ILE A 296 -16.01 0.29 20.62
CA ILE A 296 -16.53 -1.05 20.96
C ILE A 296 -17.90 -0.98 21.65
N PHE A 297 -18.11 -0.01 22.55
CA PHE A 297 -19.39 0.16 23.25
C PHE A 297 -20.51 0.59 22.30
N ALA A 298 -20.21 1.47 21.33
CA ALA A 298 -21.17 1.86 20.30
C ALA A 298 -21.53 0.67 19.39
N HIS A 299 -20.56 -0.22 19.12
CA HIS A 299 -20.79 -1.48 18.42
C HIS A 299 -21.69 -2.43 19.22
N TYR A 300 -21.41 -2.64 20.51
CA TYR A 300 -22.25 -3.44 21.40
C TYR A 300 -23.67 -2.90 21.54
N SER A 301 -23.85 -1.58 21.60
CA SER A 301 -25.18 -0.97 21.59
C SER A 301 -25.96 -1.32 20.31
N LYS A 302 -25.30 -1.33 19.14
CA LYS A 302 -25.93 -1.74 17.87
C LYS A 302 -26.26 -3.22 17.86
N LEU A 303 -25.37 -4.09 18.34
CA LEU A 303 -25.62 -5.52 18.44
C LEU A 303 -26.79 -5.82 19.39
N HIS A 304 -26.83 -5.17 20.55
CA HIS A 304 -27.93 -5.30 21.50
C HIS A 304 -29.27 -4.96 20.83
N ARG A 305 -29.37 -3.81 20.15
CA ARG A 305 -30.58 -3.41 19.41
C ARG A 305 -30.94 -4.44 18.34
N LYS A 306 -29.97 -4.94 17.56
CA LYS A 306 -30.20 -5.96 16.53
C LYS A 306 -30.77 -7.23 17.12
N PHE A 307 -30.19 -7.76 18.19
CA PHE A 307 -30.71 -8.95 18.86
C PHE A 307 -32.10 -8.71 19.44
N SER A 308 -32.34 -7.56 20.06
CA SER A 308 -33.67 -7.19 20.58
C SER A 308 -34.74 -7.04 19.49
N VAL A 309 -34.37 -6.60 18.28
CA VAL A 309 -35.31 -6.37 17.16
C VAL A 309 -35.57 -7.66 16.35
N CYS A 310 -34.55 -8.49 16.11
CA CYS A 310 -34.70 -9.79 15.41
C CYS A 310 -35.54 -10.83 16.18
N ALA A 311 -35.81 -10.60 17.47
CA ALA A 311 -36.80 -11.40 18.22
C ALA A 311 -38.25 -11.13 17.79
N SER A 312 -38.51 -10.06 17.02
CA SER A 312 -39.87 -9.60 16.71
C SER A 312 -40.27 -9.69 15.23
N TYR A 313 -39.32 -9.67 14.30
CA TYR A 313 -39.58 -9.75 12.86
C TYR A 313 -38.43 -10.48 12.15
N ASP A 314 -38.71 -11.70 11.72
CA ASP A 314 -37.96 -12.54 10.76
C ASP A 314 -36.45 -12.73 11.07
N PRO A 315 -36.04 -13.82 11.75
CA PRO A 315 -34.64 -14.09 12.02
C PRO A 315 -33.88 -14.38 10.72
N ASP A 316 -32.69 -13.78 10.59
CA ASP A 316 -31.72 -14.20 9.58
C ASP A 316 -31.54 -15.74 9.66
N PRO A 317 -31.71 -16.50 8.56
CA PRO A 317 -31.65 -17.96 8.58
C PRO A 317 -30.28 -18.51 9.03
N HIS A 318 -29.24 -17.68 9.11
CA HIS A 318 -27.95 -18.06 9.68
C HIS A 318 -27.85 -17.92 11.20
N PHE A 319 -28.81 -17.26 11.87
CA PHE A 319 -28.69 -16.86 13.26
C PHE A 319 -30.03 -17.00 14.02
N ASN A 320 -30.39 -18.23 14.38
CA ASN A 320 -31.40 -18.49 15.41
C ASN A 320 -30.84 -18.17 16.81
N ILE A 321 -30.73 -16.88 17.14
CA ILE A 321 -30.23 -16.41 18.44
C ILE A 321 -31.40 -15.90 19.28
N LEU A 322 -31.68 -16.55 20.41
CA LEU A 322 -32.68 -16.08 21.39
C LEU A 322 -32.10 -14.88 22.15
N SER A 323 -32.78 -13.74 22.04
CA SER A 323 -32.17 -12.41 22.17
C SER A 323 -31.83 -11.95 23.60
N GLU A 324 -32.34 -12.59 24.64
CA GLU A 324 -32.19 -12.10 26.02
C GLU A 324 -31.03 -12.79 26.75
N ASN A 325 -30.71 -14.04 26.38
CA ASN A 325 -29.70 -14.88 27.04
C ASN A 325 -28.43 -15.08 26.19
N CYS A 326 -28.34 -14.46 25.02
CA CYS A 326 -27.16 -14.61 24.16
C CYS A 326 -25.98 -13.78 24.65
N THR A 327 -24.87 -14.46 24.94
CA THR A 327 -23.58 -13.86 25.28
C THR A 327 -22.78 -13.60 24.00
N VAL A 328 -22.24 -12.39 23.87
CA VAL A 328 -21.34 -11.96 22.79
C VAL A 328 -19.91 -12.02 23.30
N ASN A 329 -19.11 -12.86 22.66
CA ASN A 329 -17.69 -13.02 22.93
C ASN A 329 -16.90 -12.46 21.76
N THR A 330 -16.18 -11.37 22.02
CA THR A 330 -15.42 -10.62 21.03
C THR A 330 -13.93 -10.95 21.15
N VAL A 331 -13.34 -11.35 20.03
CA VAL A 331 -11.88 -11.46 19.85
C VAL A 331 -11.38 -10.17 19.17
N ILE A 332 -10.34 -9.56 19.72
CA ILE A 332 -9.77 -8.33 19.17
C ILE A 332 -8.65 -8.65 18.19
N HIS A 333 -8.66 -8.04 17.01
CA HIS A 333 -7.55 -8.11 16.05
C HIS A 333 -6.89 -6.73 15.87
N CYS A 334 -5.58 -6.72 15.65
CA CYS A 334 -4.75 -5.53 15.46
C CYS A 334 -4.70 -5.04 14.00
N GLY A 335 -5.60 -5.53 13.14
CA GLY A 335 -5.61 -5.22 11.70
C GLY A 335 -4.43 -5.87 10.98
N THR A 336 -3.47 -5.07 10.50
CA THR A 336 -2.21 -5.56 9.93
C THR A 336 -1.07 -4.96 10.75
N PRO A 337 -0.41 -5.74 11.63
CA PRO A 337 0.78 -5.26 12.33
C PRO A 337 1.88 -4.84 11.34
N ASP A 338 2.75 -3.93 11.76
CA ASP A 338 3.86 -3.45 10.93
C ASP A 338 4.95 -4.53 10.83
N ILE A 339 5.16 -5.09 9.64
CA ILE A 339 6.17 -6.13 9.43
C ILE A 339 7.60 -5.70 9.79
N CYS A 340 7.92 -4.39 9.75
CA CYS A 340 9.23 -3.90 10.21
C CYS A 340 9.46 -4.17 11.69
N ASN A 341 8.42 -4.10 12.52
CA ASN A 341 8.54 -4.29 13.96
C ASN A 341 7.27 -4.96 14.49
N SER A 342 6.98 -6.14 13.95
CA SER A 342 5.67 -6.79 14.05
C SER A 342 5.28 -7.12 15.48
N ALA A 343 6.23 -7.63 16.28
CA ALA A 343 6.00 -7.92 17.69
C ALA A 343 5.73 -6.63 18.49
N TYR A 344 6.52 -5.58 18.31
CA TYR A 344 6.31 -4.31 19.00
C TYR A 344 4.99 -3.65 18.60
N ASP A 345 4.70 -3.53 17.31
CA ASP A 345 3.48 -2.86 16.80
C ASP A 345 2.23 -3.63 17.25
N PHE A 346 2.28 -4.97 17.26
CA PHE A 346 1.23 -5.80 17.84
C PHE A 346 1.05 -5.54 19.34
N LEU A 347 2.09 -5.73 20.16
CA LEU A 347 2.01 -5.57 21.61
C LEU A 347 1.62 -4.15 22.03
N LYS A 348 2.11 -3.14 21.31
CA LYS A 348 1.73 -1.74 21.52
C LYS A 348 0.25 -1.52 21.20
N THR A 349 -0.24 -2.04 20.08
CA THR A 349 -1.67 -1.92 19.71
C THR A 349 -2.57 -2.59 20.76
N VAL A 350 -2.17 -3.76 21.26
CA VAL A 350 -2.87 -4.43 22.36
C VAL A 350 -2.86 -3.57 23.63
N ARG A 351 -1.69 -3.05 24.05
CA ARG A 351 -1.58 -2.21 25.25
C ARG A 351 -2.44 -0.96 25.13
N ASP A 352 -2.33 -0.22 24.02
CA ASP A 352 -3.13 0.97 23.75
C ASP A 352 -4.64 0.65 23.82
N PHE A 353 -5.07 -0.50 23.29
CA PHE A 353 -6.45 -0.96 23.39
C PHE A 353 -6.86 -1.25 24.83
N LEU A 354 -6.05 -1.99 25.59
CA LEU A 354 -6.35 -2.35 26.98
C LEU A 354 -6.45 -1.12 27.87
N ASP A 355 -5.51 -0.19 27.75
CA ASP A 355 -5.49 1.05 28.53
C ASP A 355 -6.76 1.89 28.27
N GLU A 356 -7.15 2.04 26.99
CA GLU A 356 -8.37 2.75 26.60
C GLU A 356 -9.63 1.99 27.03
N TYR A 357 -9.66 0.66 26.86
CA TYR A 357 -10.79 -0.20 27.21
C TYR A 357 -11.06 -0.20 28.72
N ASP A 358 -10.00 -0.30 29.54
CA ASP A 358 -10.10 -0.30 31.00
C ASP A 358 -10.54 1.08 31.51
N CYS A 359 -9.99 2.16 30.95
CA CYS A 359 -10.44 3.52 31.25
C CYS A 359 -11.93 3.72 30.95
N MET A 360 -12.38 3.27 29.78
CA MET A 360 -13.79 3.38 29.39
C MET A 360 -14.70 2.49 30.23
N THR A 361 -14.28 1.25 30.51
CA THR A 361 -15.06 0.33 31.34
C THR A 361 -15.23 0.89 32.75
N ASN A 362 -14.16 1.41 33.34
CA ASN A 362 -14.21 2.08 34.65
C ASN A 362 -15.15 3.30 34.64
N PHE A 363 -15.04 4.16 33.63
CA PHE A 363 -15.93 5.32 33.47
C PHE A 363 -17.40 4.87 33.37
N MET A 364 -17.70 3.89 32.51
CA MET A 364 -19.05 3.39 32.31
C MET A 364 -19.62 2.73 33.58
N CYS A 365 -18.81 1.94 34.29
CA CYS A 365 -19.20 1.29 35.54
C CYS A 365 -19.48 2.29 36.67
N ASN A 366 -18.72 3.38 36.76
CA ASN A 366 -18.83 4.35 37.86
C ASN A 366 -19.87 5.45 37.59
N GLU A 367 -19.96 5.93 36.34
CA GLU A 367 -20.76 7.12 36.00
C GLU A 367 -22.10 6.78 35.34
N TYR A 368 -22.24 5.58 34.75
CA TYR A 368 -23.38 5.27 33.87
C TYR A 368 -24.18 4.03 34.28
N TYR A 369 -23.54 2.99 34.80
CA TYR A 369 -24.20 1.75 35.20
C TYR A 369 -24.47 1.72 36.70
N THR A 370 -25.74 1.60 37.10
CA THR A 370 -26.11 1.16 38.46
C THR A 370 -25.91 -0.36 38.56
N GLU A 371 -25.77 -0.92 39.77
CA GLU A 371 -25.53 -2.36 40.05
C GLU A 371 -26.44 -3.34 39.27
N LYS A 372 -27.60 -2.88 38.76
CA LYS A 372 -28.57 -3.66 37.98
C LYS A 372 -28.29 -3.74 36.48
N VAL A 373 -27.36 -2.97 35.93
CA VAL A 373 -27.15 -2.82 34.46
C VAL A 373 -25.69 -3.14 34.05
N HIS A 374 -24.95 -3.86 34.89
CA HIS A 374 -23.54 -4.14 34.62
C HIS A 374 -23.38 -4.92 33.28
N PRO A 375 -22.65 -4.38 32.29
CA PRO A 375 -22.52 -4.98 30.95
C PRO A 375 -21.77 -6.34 30.91
N ASN A 376 -21.11 -6.71 32.02
CA ASN A 376 -20.17 -7.84 32.14
C ASN A 376 -20.79 -9.25 32.17
N ARG A 377 -22.05 -9.42 31.75
CA ARG A 377 -22.61 -10.77 31.54
C ARG A 377 -22.91 -11.09 30.10
N ARG A 378 -23.13 -10.07 29.27
CA ARG A 378 -23.62 -10.25 27.91
C ARG A 378 -22.59 -9.92 26.85
N PHE A 379 -21.70 -8.96 27.07
CA PHE A 379 -20.69 -8.56 26.08
C PHE A 379 -19.32 -8.65 26.69
N ASN A 380 -18.47 -9.53 26.16
CA ASN A 380 -17.17 -9.84 26.72
C ASN A 380 -16.09 -9.70 25.64
N VAL A 381 -15.00 -9.02 25.98
CA VAL A 381 -13.74 -9.19 25.24
C VAL A 381 -13.03 -10.41 25.81
N ILE A 382 -12.93 -11.48 25.04
CA ILE A 382 -12.37 -12.75 25.53
C ILE A 382 -10.87 -12.88 25.26
N GLY A 383 -10.32 -12.10 24.33
CA GLY A 383 -8.91 -12.19 23.98
C GLY A 383 -8.52 -11.46 22.70
N PHE A 384 -7.28 -11.67 22.29
CA PHE A 384 -6.69 -11.07 21.10
C PHE A 384 -6.25 -12.15 20.12
N LEU A 385 -6.46 -11.93 18.82
CA LEU A 385 -5.89 -12.79 17.79
C LEU A 385 -4.37 -12.62 17.76
N GLN A 386 -3.64 -13.70 17.95
CA GLN A 386 -2.19 -13.76 17.74
C GLN A 386 -1.92 -13.66 16.23
N GLN A 387 -1.30 -12.56 15.78
CA GLN A 387 -1.07 -12.31 14.34
C GLN A 387 0.38 -12.37 13.88
N VAL A 388 1.34 -12.67 14.76
CA VAL A 388 2.77 -12.41 14.51
C VAL A 388 3.61 -13.67 14.78
N LYS A 389 4.27 -14.20 13.74
CA LYS A 389 5.13 -15.40 13.87
C LYS A 389 6.25 -15.24 14.90
N ALA A 390 6.83 -14.04 15.04
CA ALA A 390 7.91 -13.79 16.01
C ALA A 390 7.52 -14.09 17.47
N LEU A 391 6.21 -14.05 17.78
CA LEU A 391 5.65 -14.32 19.10
C LEU A 391 5.15 -15.78 19.24
N ALA A 392 5.36 -16.64 18.23
CA ALA A 392 4.84 -18.01 18.17
C ALA A 392 5.33 -18.92 19.32
N HIS A 393 6.50 -18.63 19.89
CA HIS A 393 7.07 -19.36 21.02
C HIS A 393 6.39 -19.03 22.37
N ILE A 394 5.68 -17.89 22.45
CA ILE A 394 4.86 -17.52 23.61
C ILE A 394 3.44 -18.02 23.40
N TRP A 395 2.86 -17.70 22.24
CA TRP A 395 1.51 -18.09 21.85
C TRP A 395 1.49 -18.51 20.38
N PRO A 396 0.89 -19.65 20.01
CA PRO A 396 0.85 -20.11 18.62
C PRO A 396 0.27 -19.05 17.68
N MET A 397 0.87 -18.88 16.49
CA MET A 397 0.34 -17.93 15.51
C MET A 397 -1.08 -18.33 15.06
N GLY A 398 -2.00 -17.37 15.04
CA GLY A 398 -3.40 -17.58 14.72
C GLY A 398 -4.27 -18.06 15.89
N SER A 399 -3.69 -18.28 17.08
CA SER A 399 -4.46 -18.59 18.29
C SER A 399 -5.16 -17.34 18.83
N VAL A 400 -6.18 -17.54 19.68
CA VAL A 400 -6.70 -16.46 20.53
C VAL A 400 -5.96 -16.48 21.87
N ILE A 401 -5.31 -15.36 22.19
CA ILE A 401 -4.65 -15.12 23.47
C ILE A 401 -5.71 -14.63 24.45
N PRO A 402 -5.97 -15.33 25.56
CA PRO A 402 -6.91 -14.87 26.58
C PRO A 402 -6.54 -13.47 27.10
N ILE A 403 -7.55 -12.64 27.36
CA ILE A 403 -7.34 -11.26 27.82
C ILE A 403 -6.52 -11.19 29.12
N ASP A 404 -6.73 -12.13 30.04
CA ASP A 404 -6.03 -12.16 31.32
C ASP A 404 -4.55 -12.56 31.17
N ASP A 405 -4.25 -13.46 30.24
CA ASP A 405 -2.87 -13.89 29.96
C ASP A 405 -2.04 -12.74 29.38
N ILE A 406 -2.61 -11.99 28.43
CA ILE A 406 -1.90 -10.86 27.81
C ILE A 406 -1.75 -9.69 28.79
N ARG A 407 -2.74 -9.44 29.66
CA ARG A 407 -2.65 -8.47 30.76
C ARG A 407 -1.53 -8.86 31.72
N LYS A 408 -1.48 -10.13 32.14
CA LYS A 408 -0.43 -10.63 33.02
C LYS A 408 0.95 -10.44 32.41
N LEU A 409 1.12 -10.70 31.11
CA LEU A 409 2.39 -10.46 30.43
C LEU A 409 2.77 -8.98 30.43
N LEU A 410 1.84 -8.10 30.02
CA LEU A 410 2.08 -6.67 29.85
C LEU A 410 2.21 -5.88 31.16
N ASN A 411 1.64 -6.37 32.26
CA ASN A 411 1.78 -5.77 33.59
C ASN A 411 3.14 -6.09 34.23
N ASN A 412 3.69 -7.26 33.91
CA ASN A 412 4.95 -7.72 34.51
C ASN A 412 6.19 -7.31 33.70
N ASN A 413 6.01 -6.81 32.48
CA ASN A 413 7.11 -6.54 31.55
C ASN A 413 6.86 -5.29 30.71
N THR A 414 7.93 -4.56 30.37
CA THR A 414 7.86 -3.59 29.27
C THR A 414 7.77 -4.32 27.93
N ILE A 415 7.30 -3.65 26.87
CA ILE A 415 7.25 -4.27 25.54
C ILE A 415 8.69 -4.58 25.07
N GLU A 416 9.62 -3.71 25.43
CA GLU A 416 11.05 -3.84 25.17
C GLU A 416 11.64 -5.08 25.86
N ASP A 417 11.25 -5.38 27.10
CA ASP A 417 11.73 -6.58 27.82
C ASP A 417 11.18 -7.87 27.20
N ILE A 418 9.91 -7.85 26.78
CA ILE A 418 9.31 -8.97 26.06
C ILE A 418 10.11 -9.21 24.78
N ILE A 419 10.34 -8.19 23.96
CA ILE A 419 11.07 -8.30 22.69
C ILE A 419 12.50 -8.80 22.89
N LYS A 420 13.23 -8.29 23.90
CA LYS A 420 14.58 -8.78 24.20
C LYS A 420 14.60 -10.27 24.51
N THR A 421 13.60 -10.76 25.23
CA THR A 421 13.46 -12.18 25.57
C THR A 421 13.28 -13.04 24.32
N ILE A 422 12.55 -12.54 23.31
CA ILE A 422 12.40 -13.20 21.99
C ILE A 422 13.74 -13.30 21.27
N THR A 423 14.53 -12.22 21.28
CA THR A 423 15.83 -12.19 20.60
C THR A 423 16.78 -13.22 21.22
N ILE A 424 16.79 -13.35 22.55
CA ILE A 424 17.64 -14.29 23.28
C ILE A 424 17.20 -15.74 23.03
N SER A 425 15.89 -16.04 23.09
CA SER A 425 15.38 -17.39 22.85
C SER A 425 15.61 -17.87 21.40
N THR A 426 15.56 -16.95 20.45
CA THR A 426 15.89 -17.24 19.05
C THR A 426 17.38 -17.61 18.92
N LEU A 427 18.27 -16.85 19.56
CA LEU A 427 19.71 -17.14 19.59
C LEU A 427 20.05 -18.46 20.29
N SER A 428 19.38 -18.81 21.38
CA SER A 428 19.63 -20.10 22.07
C SER A 428 19.23 -21.29 21.22
N ASN A 429 18.16 -21.18 20.42
CA ASN A 429 17.73 -22.25 19.52
C ASN A 429 18.72 -22.47 18.36
N PHE A 430 19.40 -21.42 17.89
CA PHE A 430 20.48 -21.53 16.90
C PHE A 430 21.75 -22.19 17.47
N VAL A 431 22.07 -21.95 18.75
CA VAL A 431 23.23 -22.57 19.40
C VAL A 431 23.01 -24.07 19.66
N THR A 432 21.76 -24.51 19.81
CA THR A 432 21.44 -25.91 20.07
C THR A 432 21.36 -26.81 18.85
N GLU A 433 21.27 -26.27 17.62
CA GLU A 433 21.16 -27.10 16.40
C GLU A 433 22.51 -27.39 15.71
N GLU A 434 23.61 -26.69 16.05
CA GLU A 434 24.91 -26.89 15.37
C GLU A 434 26.15 -27.05 16.27
N VAL A 435 26.01 -27.10 17.59
CA VAL A 435 27.16 -27.31 18.49
C VAL A 435 26.93 -28.47 19.45
N THR A 436 26.90 -29.69 18.91
CA THR A 436 27.10 -30.92 19.70
C THR A 436 28.53 -31.45 19.64
N GLU A 437 29.46 -30.82 18.92
CA GLU A 437 30.87 -31.22 18.91
C GLU A 437 31.84 -30.05 18.68
N LEU A 438 31.87 -29.07 19.59
CA LEU A 438 33.10 -28.31 19.81
C LEU A 438 33.39 -28.29 21.31
N LYS A 439 34.43 -29.04 21.68
CA LYS A 439 34.93 -29.15 23.05
C LYS A 439 35.25 -27.76 23.58
N LEU A 440 34.81 -27.52 24.81
CA LEU A 440 35.03 -26.35 25.67
C LEU A 440 36.52 -25.99 25.94
N GLU A 441 37.48 -26.49 25.17
CA GLU A 441 38.92 -26.36 25.44
C GLU A 441 39.60 -25.17 24.74
N GLU A 442 38.90 -24.41 23.88
CA GLU A 442 39.49 -23.27 23.15
C GLU A 442 38.98 -21.87 23.59
N LEU A 443 38.48 -21.72 24.82
CA LEU A 443 38.01 -20.42 25.34
C LEU A 443 38.73 -19.96 26.62
N VAL A 444 40.05 -20.14 26.70
CA VAL A 444 40.94 -19.42 27.63
C VAL A 444 41.99 -18.63 26.85
#